data_AF-A0A7Z0EAX8-F1
#
_entry.id   AF-A0A7Z0EAX8-F1
#
_cell.length_a   1.000
_cell.length_b   1.000
_cell.length_c   1.000
_cell.angle_alpha   90.00
_cell.angle_beta   90.00
_cell.angle_gamma   90.00
#
_symmetry.space_group_name_H-M   'P 1'
#
loop_
_entity.id
_entity.type
_entity.pdbx_description
1 polymer ?
#
loop_
_entity_poly.entity_id
_entity_poly.type
_entity_poly.pdbx_seq_one_letter_code
_entity_poly.pdbx_strand_id
1 'polypeptide(L)'
;MTTTTETREEAQYVAATIRRQVTPLVLLSLGAHKLGSYTHQNGTHALVFLARVLPFKKSGDRSEAPRNMRVMITLSVADLYDIRVEYQRQGETITHYSANGIYADSLAGVMLRIDSGFELENSSEGHHGIES
;
A
#
# COMPACT_ATOMS: atom_id res chain seq x y z
N MET A 1 -30.11 6.57 -0.96
CA MET A 1 -29.69 5.52 -1.91
C MET A 1 -28.75 6.18 -2.90
N THR A 2 -27.44 6.05 -2.69
CA THR A 2 -26.41 6.60 -3.58
C THR A 2 -26.32 5.70 -4.81
N THR A 3 -26.32 6.30 -6.00
CA THR A 3 -26.34 5.56 -7.26
C THR A 3 -24.96 4.91 -7.55
N THR A 4 -24.94 3.81 -8.31
CA THR A 4 -23.71 3.08 -8.68
C THR A 4 -22.68 3.95 -9.41
N THR A 5 -23.13 5.01 -10.08
CA THR A 5 -22.25 5.97 -10.76
C THR A 5 -21.54 6.88 -9.78
N GLU A 6 -22.25 7.43 -8.79
CA GLU A 6 -21.68 8.31 -7.74
C GLU A 6 -20.59 7.58 -6.95
N THR A 7 -20.83 6.32 -6.59
CA THR A 7 -19.85 5.48 -5.88
C THR A 7 -18.60 5.16 -6.72
N ARG A 8 -18.73 5.08 -8.05
CA ARG A 8 -17.58 4.89 -8.95
C ARG A 8 -16.75 6.17 -9.08
N GLU A 9 -17.40 7.32 -9.22
CA GLU A 9 -16.75 8.63 -9.30
C GLU A 9 -16.03 8.96 -7.99
N GLU A 10 -16.65 8.68 -6.86
CA GLU A 10 -16.05 8.80 -5.52
C GLU A 10 -14.80 7.91 -5.39
N ALA A 11 -14.89 6.63 -5.78
CA ALA A 11 -13.75 5.72 -5.76
C ALA A 11 -12.58 6.23 -6.61
N GLN A 12 -12.87 6.81 -7.79
CA GLN A 12 -11.87 7.39 -8.67
C GLN A 12 -11.25 8.66 -8.06
N TYR A 13 -12.05 9.52 -7.44
CA TYR A 13 -11.58 10.72 -6.78
C TYR A 13 -10.66 10.40 -5.59
N VAL A 14 -11.06 9.44 -4.74
CA VAL A 14 -10.23 8.98 -3.61
C VAL A 14 -8.93 8.36 -4.13
N ALA A 15 -8.98 7.45 -5.09
CA ALA A 15 -7.78 6.84 -5.66
C ALA A 15 -6.83 7.87 -6.31
N ALA A 16 -7.37 8.89 -6.98
CA ALA A 16 -6.58 9.98 -7.55
C ALA A 16 -5.92 10.84 -6.45
N THR A 17 -6.59 11.04 -5.32
CA THR A 17 -6.06 11.77 -4.16
C THR A 17 -4.90 11.00 -3.54
N ILE A 18 -5.08 9.71 -3.24
CA ILE A 18 -4.02 8.84 -2.73
C ILE A 18 -2.82 8.81 -3.68
N ARG A 19 -3.07 8.68 -4.99
CA ARG A 19 -2.02 8.68 -6.02
C ARG A 19 -1.16 9.94 -5.98
N ARG A 20 -1.76 11.12 -5.73
CA ARG A 20 -1.02 12.39 -5.64
C ARG A 20 -0.08 12.42 -4.44
N GLN A 21 -0.43 11.75 -3.34
CA GLN A 21 0.37 11.71 -2.11
C GLN A 21 1.51 10.69 -2.16
N VAL A 22 1.34 9.56 -2.83
CA VAL A 22 2.44 8.60 -3.07
C VAL A 22 3.53 9.20 -3.94
N THR A 23 3.18 10.17 -4.79
CA THR A 23 4.03 10.84 -5.81
C THR A 23 4.37 9.96 -7.02
N PRO A 24 4.56 10.55 -8.22
CA PRO A 24 4.93 9.80 -9.43
C PRO A 24 6.25 9.02 -9.33
N LEU A 25 7.24 9.57 -8.62
CA LEU A 25 8.58 8.95 -8.52
C LEU A 25 8.53 7.62 -7.77
N VAL A 26 7.77 7.54 -6.67
CA VAL A 26 7.60 6.29 -5.91
C VAL A 26 6.92 5.22 -6.77
N LEU A 27 5.87 5.59 -7.50
CA LEU A 27 5.18 4.67 -8.40
C LEU A 27 6.11 4.11 -9.48
N LEU A 28 6.98 4.95 -10.05
CA LEU A 28 7.99 4.52 -11.03
C LEU A 28 9.03 3.58 -10.39
N SER A 29 9.54 3.91 -9.21
CA SER A 29 10.50 3.07 -8.48
C SER A 29 9.95 1.67 -8.18
N LEU A 30 8.66 1.56 -7.92
CA LEU A 30 7.98 0.28 -7.66
C LEU A 30 7.60 -0.50 -8.95
N GLY A 31 7.87 0.07 -10.12
CA GLY A 31 7.39 -0.49 -11.39
C GLY A 31 5.87 -0.58 -11.44
N ALA A 32 5.18 0.41 -10.87
CA ALA A 32 3.73 0.42 -10.74
C ALA A 32 3.04 0.40 -12.11
N HIS A 33 2.09 -0.51 -12.30
CA HIS A 33 1.30 -0.64 -13.51
C HIS A 33 -0.12 -1.12 -13.19
N LYS A 34 -1.04 -0.97 -14.16
CA LYS A 34 -2.48 -1.28 -13.98
C LYS A 34 -3.10 -0.56 -12.78
N LEU A 35 -2.83 0.74 -12.65
CA LEU A 35 -3.43 1.58 -11.60
C LEU A 35 -4.96 1.63 -11.78
N GLY A 36 -5.68 1.59 -10.67
CA GLY A 36 -7.14 1.71 -10.65
C GLY A 36 -7.66 2.05 -9.26
N SER A 37 -8.98 2.11 -9.16
CA SER A 37 -9.69 2.25 -7.89
C SER A 37 -10.33 0.91 -7.49
N TYR A 38 -10.38 0.64 -6.20
CA TYR A 38 -11.12 -0.50 -5.64
C TYR A 38 -12.04 -0.02 -4.52
N THR A 39 -13.22 -0.61 -4.40
CA THR A 39 -14.16 -0.34 -3.31
C THR A 39 -14.35 -1.63 -2.53
N HIS A 40 -13.98 -1.60 -1.26
CA HIS A 40 -14.22 -2.70 -0.33
C HIS A 40 -15.72 -2.88 -0.05
N GLN A 41 -16.10 -4.06 0.44
CA GLN A 41 -17.49 -4.36 0.80
C GLN A 41 -18.04 -3.44 1.89
N ASN A 42 -17.19 -2.93 2.77
CA ASN A 42 -17.53 -1.95 3.80
C ASN A 42 -17.64 -0.50 3.26
N GLY A 43 -17.55 -0.31 1.94
CA GLY A 43 -17.64 1.00 1.28
C GLY A 43 -16.33 1.77 1.20
N THR A 44 -15.23 1.30 1.80
CA THR A 44 -13.97 2.05 1.78
C THR A 44 -13.31 1.98 0.40
N HIS A 45 -12.88 3.14 -0.11
CA HIS A 45 -12.21 3.26 -1.41
C HIS A 45 -10.67 3.18 -1.27
N ALA A 46 -10.04 2.56 -2.26
CA ALA A 46 -8.61 2.34 -2.29
C ALA A 46 -8.01 2.65 -3.66
N LEU A 47 -6.75 3.09 -3.67
CA LEU A 47 -5.88 3.01 -4.84
C LEU A 47 -5.32 1.60 -4.93
N VAL A 48 -5.45 0.96 -6.11
CA VAL A 48 -4.89 -0.37 -6.37
C VAL A 48 -3.97 -0.34 -7.58
N PHE A 49 -2.86 -1.07 -7.52
CA PHE A 49 -1.97 -1.28 -8.66
C PHE A 49 -1.15 -2.56 -8.50
N LEU A 50 -0.47 -2.97 -9.56
CA LEU A 50 0.55 -4.02 -9.49
C LEU A 50 1.93 -3.38 -9.38
N ALA A 51 2.74 -3.86 -8.45
CA ALA A 51 4.15 -3.51 -8.30
C ALA A 51 5.04 -4.73 -8.54
N ARG A 52 6.22 -4.54 -9.13
CA ARG A 52 7.21 -5.61 -9.27
C ARG A 52 8.07 -5.65 -8.02
N VAL A 53 7.61 -6.40 -7.04
CA VAL A 53 8.25 -6.51 -5.72
C VAL A 53 9.43 -7.48 -5.79
N LEU A 54 10.55 -7.10 -5.17
CA LEU A 54 11.72 -7.95 -4.96
C LEU A 54 11.81 -8.34 -3.48
N PRO A 55 11.35 -9.55 -3.10
CA PRO A 55 11.29 -9.92 -1.69
C PRO A 55 12.68 -10.05 -1.04
N PHE A 56 12.89 -9.31 0.05
CA PHE A 56 14.06 -9.41 0.90
C PHE A 56 13.72 -9.95 2.29
N LYS A 57 14.62 -10.74 2.86
CA LYS A 57 14.63 -11.12 4.28
C LYS A 57 15.03 -9.92 5.14
N LYS A 58 14.77 -10.00 6.44
CA LYS A 58 15.27 -9.01 7.42
C LYS A 58 16.80 -8.87 7.42
N SER A 59 17.53 -9.92 7.07
CA SER A 59 19.00 -9.91 6.91
C SER A 59 19.49 -9.14 5.68
N GLY A 60 18.60 -8.72 4.78
CA GLY A 60 18.96 -8.11 3.49
C GLY A 60 19.21 -9.11 2.36
N ASP A 61 19.20 -10.41 2.65
CA ASP A 61 19.29 -11.44 1.62
C ASP A 61 18.00 -11.50 0.81
N ARG A 62 18.10 -11.81 -0.49
CA ARG A 62 16.91 -12.12 -1.29
C ARG A 62 16.19 -13.33 -0.71
N SER A 63 14.90 -13.20 -0.42
CA SER A 63 14.10 -14.30 0.10
C SER A 63 13.53 -15.17 -1.03
N GLU A 64 13.09 -14.55 -2.12
CA GLU A 64 12.47 -15.23 -3.26
C GLU A 64 12.71 -14.50 -4.59
N ALA A 65 12.32 -15.12 -5.70
CA ALA A 65 12.31 -14.47 -7.01
C ALA A 65 11.33 -13.28 -7.03
N PRO A 66 11.67 -12.18 -7.74
CA PRO A 66 10.78 -11.03 -7.88
C PRO A 66 9.47 -11.40 -8.57
N ARG A 67 8.38 -10.76 -8.16
CA ARG A 67 7.03 -11.04 -8.68
C ARG A 67 6.15 -9.82 -8.67
N ASN A 68 5.09 -9.86 -9.48
CA ASN A 68 4.06 -8.84 -9.45
C ASN A 68 3.13 -9.10 -8.26
N MET A 69 3.01 -8.11 -7.38
CA MET A 69 2.12 -8.14 -6.23
C MET A 69 1.08 -7.03 -6.35
N ARG A 70 -0.13 -7.29 -5.85
CA ARG A 70 -1.19 -6.29 -5.74
C ARG A 70 -0.87 -5.41 -4.55
N VAL A 71 -0.69 -4.12 -4.81
CA VAL A 71 -0.64 -3.08 -3.78
C VAL A 71 -2.01 -2.44 -3.67
N MET A 72 -2.51 -2.32 -2.45
CA MET A 72 -3.75 -1.65 -2.10
C MET A 72 -3.45 -0.62 -1.03
N ILE A 73 -3.87 0.62 -1.27
CA ILE A 73 -3.70 1.74 -0.33
C ILE A 73 -5.08 2.32 -0.06
N THR A 74 -5.48 2.31 1.20
CA THR A 74 -6.81 2.70 1.66
C THR A 74 -6.67 3.91 2.57
N LEU A 75 -7.61 4.85 2.49
CA LEU A 75 -7.70 5.98 3.43
C LEU A 75 -8.75 5.68 4.49
N SER A 76 -8.35 5.64 5.75
CA SER A 76 -9.25 5.44 6.89
C SER A 76 -10.00 6.72 7.25
N VAL A 77 -11.06 6.58 8.05
CA VAL A 77 -11.83 7.73 8.58
C VAL A 77 -11.01 8.64 9.51
N ALA A 78 -9.87 8.15 10.02
CA ALA A 78 -8.95 8.91 10.85
C ALA A 78 -7.91 9.71 10.03
N ASP A 79 -8.09 9.79 8.71
CA ASP A 79 -7.16 10.42 7.76
C ASP A 79 -5.75 9.78 7.77
N LEU A 80 -5.73 8.46 8.03
CA LEU A 80 -4.52 7.64 7.99
C LEU A 80 -4.60 6.60 6.87
N TYR A 81 -3.46 6.27 6.26
CA TYR A 81 -3.35 5.30 5.20
C TYR A 81 -3.04 3.90 5.73
N ASP A 82 -3.73 2.91 5.17
CA ASP A 82 -3.42 1.50 5.34
C ASP A 82 -2.93 0.93 4.01
N ILE A 83 -1.85 0.15 4.03
CA ILE A 83 -1.21 -0.46 2.87
C ILE A 83 -1.25 -1.97 3.03
N ARG A 84 -1.67 -2.67 1.97
CA ARG A 84 -1.51 -4.13 1.84
C ARG A 84 -0.84 -4.47 0.52
N VAL A 85 0.13 -5.37 0.59
CA VAL A 85 0.81 -5.93 -0.57
C VAL A 85 0.62 -7.43 -0.55
N GLU A 86 -0.06 -7.94 -1.57
CA GLU A 86 -0.56 -9.31 -1.59
C GLU A 86 -0.26 -10.00 -2.92
N TYR A 87 -0.09 -11.32 -2.89
CA TYR A 87 0.05 -12.14 -4.08
C TYR A 87 -0.71 -13.46 -3.93
N GLN A 88 -1.00 -14.10 -5.06
CA GLN A 88 -1.64 -15.42 -5.08
C GLN A 88 -0.58 -16.52 -5.11
N ARG A 89 -0.72 -17.53 -4.25
CA ARG A 89 0.11 -18.74 -4.26
C ARG A 89 -0.77 -19.94 -3.96
N GLN A 90 -0.81 -20.92 -4.86
CA GLN A 90 -1.59 -22.16 -4.68
C GLN A 90 -3.08 -21.95 -4.35
N GLY A 91 -3.68 -20.89 -4.89
CA GLY A 91 -5.09 -20.55 -4.66
C GLY A 91 -5.32 -19.72 -3.38
N GLU A 92 -4.27 -19.42 -2.62
CA GLU A 92 -4.34 -18.62 -1.41
C GLU A 92 -3.80 -17.21 -1.64
N THR A 93 -4.41 -16.23 -0.96
CA THR A 93 -3.89 -14.86 -0.91
C THR A 93 -2.88 -14.76 0.22
N ILE A 94 -1.63 -14.46 -0.11
CA ILE A 94 -0.56 -14.27 0.84
C ILE A 94 -0.25 -12.78 0.96
N THR A 95 -0.26 -12.27 2.20
CA THR A 95 0.22 -10.93 2.52
C THR A 95 1.74 -10.94 2.60
N HIS A 96 2.38 -10.18 1.71
CA HIS A 96 3.84 -9.97 1.73
C HIS A 96 4.23 -8.82 2.66
N TYR A 97 3.44 -7.74 2.65
CA TYR A 97 3.69 -6.55 3.45
C TYR A 97 2.36 -5.92 3.87
N SER A 98 2.31 -5.45 5.12
CA SER A 98 1.20 -4.69 5.67
C SER A 98 1.71 -3.51 6.49
N ALA A 99 1.02 -2.38 6.38
CA ALA A 99 1.27 -1.22 7.22
C ALA A 99 -0.04 -0.51 7.50
N ASN A 100 -0.31 -0.13 8.75
CA ASN A 100 -1.55 0.53 9.13
C ASN A 100 -1.27 1.85 9.84
N GLY A 101 -2.20 2.80 9.72
CA GLY A 101 -2.13 4.06 10.46
C GLY A 101 -1.02 5.01 9.98
N ILE A 102 -0.73 5.03 8.69
CA ILE A 102 0.38 5.81 8.11
C ILE A 102 -0.09 7.25 7.83
N TYR A 103 0.68 8.24 8.28
CA TYR A 103 0.43 9.65 7.94
C TYR A 103 0.79 9.95 6.47
N ALA A 104 0.10 10.94 5.88
CA ALA A 104 0.30 11.32 4.47
C ALA A 104 1.75 11.69 4.14
N ASP A 105 2.46 12.35 5.07
CA ASP A 105 3.86 12.76 4.93
C ASP A 105 4.84 11.58 4.94
N SER A 106 4.46 10.49 5.60
CA SER A 106 5.25 9.26 5.75
C SER A 106 4.96 8.25 4.63
N LEU A 107 3.83 8.40 3.94
CA LEU A 107 3.32 7.43 2.95
C LEU A 107 4.35 7.08 1.87
N ALA A 108 4.97 8.09 1.26
CA ALA A 108 5.97 7.88 0.21
C ALA A 108 7.18 7.06 0.69
N GLY A 109 7.68 7.34 1.89
CA GLY A 109 8.80 6.61 2.49
C GLY A 109 8.45 5.17 2.84
N VAL A 110 7.26 4.94 3.37
CA VAL A 110 6.74 3.58 3.65
C VAL A 110 6.58 2.78 2.36
N MET A 111 6.06 3.40 1.31
CA MET A 111 5.87 2.77 0.01
C MET A 111 7.17 2.28 -0.63
N LEU A 112 8.30 2.98 -0.44
CA LEU A 112 9.60 2.55 -0.94
C LEU A 112 10.19 1.33 -0.18
N ARG A 113 9.57 0.93 0.93
CA ARG A 113 10.02 -0.18 1.78
C ARG A 113 9.19 -1.45 1.59
N ILE A 114 8.20 -1.47 0.69
CA ILE A 114 7.29 -2.63 0.55
C ILE A 114 7.98 -3.91 0.05
N ASP A 115 9.18 -3.82 -0.53
CA ASP A 115 10.01 -4.97 -0.93
C ASP A 115 10.50 -5.80 0.27
N SER A 116 10.52 -5.15 1.41
CA SER A 116 10.90 -5.74 2.68
C SER A 116 9.72 -6.62 3.16
N GLY A 117 9.97 -7.89 3.53
CA GLY A 117 8.93 -8.76 4.14
C GLY A 117 8.64 -8.42 5.61
N PHE A 118 8.11 -7.23 5.88
CA PHE A 118 7.89 -6.68 7.22
C PHE A 118 6.42 -6.31 7.41
N GLU A 119 5.93 -6.40 8.64
CA GLU A 119 4.69 -5.76 9.07
C GLU A 119 5.07 -4.52 9.87
N LEU A 120 4.52 -3.35 9.52
CA LEU A 120 4.69 -2.12 10.27
C LEU A 120 3.38 -1.76 10.97
N GLU A 121 3.35 -1.90 12.29
CA GLU A 121 2.31 -1.27 13.12
C GLU A 121 2.86 0.07 13.64
N ASN A 122 2.18 1.18 13.32
CA ASN A 122 2.43 2.44 14.00
C ASN A 122 1.89 2.32 15.43
N SER A 123 2.73 1.86 16.36
CA SER A 123 2.49 2.09 17.78
C SER A 123 2.83 3.55 18.07
N SER A 124 1.89 4.29 18.64
CA SER A 124 2.07 5.69 19.06
C SER A 124 3.00 5.85 20.27
N GLU A 125 3.98 4.97 20.45
CA GLU A 125 4.97 5.05 21.53
C GLU A 125 6.34 5.46 21.00
N GLY A 126 6.65 6.74 21.20
CA GLY A 126 7.98 7.17 21.64
C GLY A 126 9.10 7.18 20.61
N HIS A 127 9.58 8.40 20.32
CA HIS A 127 11.00 8.64 20.07
C HIS A 127 11.87 7.76 20.98
N HIS A 128 12.60 6.80 20.41
CA HIS A 128 13.87 6.39 20.97
C HIS A 128 14.94 6.49 19.90
N GLY A 129 15.93 7.32 20.22
CA GLY A 129 17.00 7.74 19.35
C GLY A 129 17.82 6.57 18.82
N ILE A 130 18.37 6.81 17.64
CA ILE A 130 19.47 6.04 17.09
C ILE A 130 20.69 6.39 17.97
N GLU A 131 21.08 5.48 18.87
CA GLU A 131 22.43 5.52 19.44
C GLU A 131 23.44 5.12 18.35
N SER A 132 24.56 5.85 18.36
CA SER A 132 25.64 5.83 17.37
C SER A 132 26.47 4.55 17.39
#